data_AF-A0A8J2L115-F1
#
_entry.id   AF-A0A8J2L115-F1
#
_cell.length_a   1.000
_cell.length_b   1.000
_cell.length_c   1.000
_cell.angle_alpha   90.00
_cell.angle_beta   90.00
_cell.angle_gamma   90.00
#
_symmetry.space_group_name_H-M   'P 1'
#
loop_
_entity.id
_entity.type
_entity.pdbx_description
1 polymer ?
#
loop_
_entity_poly.entity_id
_entity_poly.type
_entity_poly.pdbx_seq_one_letter_code
_entity_poly.pdbx_strand_id
1 'polypeptide(L)'
;MNHSQDWVISGMSGRFPGAENVDIFWENLIQGKDMVSGLCGIIKVLVSRRAGVFPPNLHFKTPNPECHALIEGRIQIVTKATTFKGSLVGINCLGIGGTLAHIILEFDLQRELASIINNSDNSRITTDMQGWRSGICFTSAAIPTLLPASGRTNEAVDYFLNEAMKNSHNKDFVGLLQNIVRSVVPRHEFAGYALIKPSGEFEIISQKQQETLVSTWTYDI
;
A
#
# COMPACT_ATOMS: atom_id res chain seq x y z
N MET A 1 -14.43 5.13 -43.34
CA MET A 1 -14.44 4.22 -42.19
C MET A 1 -13.22 3.32 -42.28
N ASN A 2 -12.62 3.03 -41.12
CA ASN A 2 -11.78 1.86 -40.82
C ASN A 2 -10.31 1.83 -41.30
N HIS A 3 -9.39 2.20 -40.40
CA HIS A 3 -8.61 1.33 -39.48
C HIS A 3 -7.39 2.16 -39.04
N SER A 4 -6.92 2.17 -37.79
CA SER A 4 -6.63 1.05 -36.91
C SER A 4 -6.50 1.55 -35.47
N GLN A 5 -7.05 0.79 -34.51
CA GLN A 5 -6.77 0.97 -33.09
C GLN A 5 -5.38 0.42 -32.82
N ASP A 6 -4.45 1.28 -32.42
CA ASP A 6 -3.17 0.85 -31.87
C ASP A 6 -3.42 0.30 -30.46
N TRP A 7 -3.31 -1.02 -30.32
CA TRP A 7 -3.28 -1.68 -29.03
C TRP A 7 -1.82 -1.89 -28.62
N VAL A 8 -1.51 -1.54 -27.37
CA VAL A 8 -0.23 -1.87 -26.74
C VAL A 8 -0.49 -2.99 -25.74
N ILE A 9 -0.02 -4.20 -26.02
CA ILE A 9 0.12 -5.24 -25.00
C ILE A 9 1.41 -4.93 -24.25
N SER A 10 1.26 -4.34 -23.06
CA SER A 10 2.37 -4.21 -22.13
C SER A 10 2.62 -5.59 -21.52
N GLY A 11 3.69 -6.26 -21.94
CA GLY A 11 4.10 -7.54 -21.36
C GLY A 11 4.27 -7.42 -19.84
N MET A 12 3.60 -8.29 -19.08
CA MET A 12 3.87 -8.50 -17.67
C MET A 12 4.98 -9.54 -17.55
N SER A 13 6.17 -9.13 -17.13
CA SER A 13 7.20 -10.07 -16.67
C SER A 13 6.86 -10.45 -15.23
N GLY A 14 6.38 -11.67 -15.03
CA GLY A 14 6.08 -12.23 -13.72
C GLY A 14 5.97 -13.74 -13.80
N ARG A 15 6.38 -14.45 -12.75
CA ARG A 15 6.00 -15.86 -12.56
C ARG A 15 4.53 -15.89 -12.15
N PHE A 16 3.68 -16.51 -12.97
CA PHE A 16 2.26 -16.61 -12.70
C PHE A 16 1.99 -17.82 -11.78
N PRO A 17 1.28 -17.64 -10.65
CA PRO A 17 0.98 -18.75 -9.76
C PRO A 17 0.17 -19.82 -10.51
N GLY A 18 0.67 -21.06 -10.58
CA GLY A 18 -0.03 -22.15 -11.28
C GLY A 18 -0.06 -22.04 -12.82
N ALA A 19 0.74 -21.17 -13.43
CA ALA A 19 0.86 -21.04 -14.88
C ALA A 19 2.29 -20.75 -15.34
N GLU A 20 2.75 -21.46 -16.36
CA GLU A 20 4.12 -21.32 -16.90
C GLU A 20 4.28 -20.06 -17.76
N ASN A 21 3.17 -19.50 -18.24
CA ASN A 21 3.11 -18.29 -19.06
C ASN A 21 1.74 -17.60 -18.91
N VAL A 22 1.59 -16.44 -19.55
CA VAL A 22 0.38 -15.61 -19.43
C VAL A 22 -0.84 -16.28 -20.08
N ASP A 23 -0.64 -17.08 -21.13
CA ASP A 23 -1.73 -17.72 -21.87
C ASP A 23 -2.38 -18.82 -21.01
N ILE A 24 -1.55 -19.67 -20.38
CA ILE A 24 -2.02 -20.68 -19.40
C ILE A 24 -2.69 -20.01 -18.21
N PHE A 25 -2.21 -18.84 -17.78
CA PHE A 25 -2.86 -18.07 -16.72
C PHE A 25 -4.25 -17.59 -17.15
N TRP A 26 -4.40 -17.05 -18.36
CA TRP A 26 -5.70 -16.64 -18.90
C TRP A 26 -6.66 -17.82 -19.07
N GLU A 27 -6.19 -18.95 -19.58
CA GLU A 27 -7.00 -20.17 -19.69
C GLU A 27 -7.47 -20.66 -18.33
N ASN A 28 -6.59 -20.68 -17.32
CA ASN A 28 -6.94 -21.04 -15.97
C ASN A 28 -8.03 -20.09 -15.42
N LEU A 29 -7.92 -18.77 -15.62
CA LEU A 29 -8.96 -17.82 -15.18
C LEU A 29 -10.30 -18.06 -15.88
N ILE A 30 -10.31 -18.29 -17.19
CA ILE A 30 -11.53 -18.58 -17.98
C ILE A 30 -12.17 -19.89 -17.50
N GLN A 31 -11.36 -20.88 -17.13
CA GLN A 31 -11.81 -22.16 -16.57
C GLN A 31 -12.19 -22.06 -15.07
N GLY A 32 -12.11 -20.88 -14.46
CA GLY A 32 -12.42 -20.67 -13.05
C GLY A 32 -11.40 -21.26 -12.08
N LYS A 33 -10.18 -21.55 -12.54
CA LYS A 33 -9.06 -21.97 -11.68
C LYS A 33 -8.58 -20.78 -10.87
N ASP A 34 -8.73 -20.92 -9.57
CA ASP A 34 -8.20 -19.98 -8.60
C ASP A 34 -6.68 -20.11 -8.47
N MET A 35 -5.98 -19.01 -8.74
CA MET A 35 -4.52 -18.91 -8.67
C MET A 35 -4.03 -17.80 -7.72
N VAL A 36 -4.96 -17.05 -7.11
CA VAL A 36 -4.62 -15.85 -6.32
C VAL A 36 -5.33 -15.78 -4.97
N SER A 37 -6.11 -16.81 -4.58
CA SER A 37 -6.77 -16.87 -3.26
C SER A 37 -5.87 -16.54 -2.09
N GLY A 38 -4.64 -17.07 -2.08
CA GLY A 38 -3.68 -16.79 -1.02
C GLY A 38 -3.40 -15.28 -0.87
N LEU A 39 -3.20 -14.58 -1.99
CA LEU A 39 -2.99 -13.12 -2.00
C LEU A 39 -4.24 -12.37 -1.55
N CYS A 40 -5.43 -12.80 -1.98
CA CYS A 40 -6.69 -12.21 -1.54
C CYS A 40 -6.87 -12.35 0.00
N GLY A 41 -6.48 -13.49 0.56
CA GLY A 41 -6.46 -13.72 2.01
C GLY A 41 -5.53 -12.76 2.75
N ILE A 42 -4.31 -12.56 2.22
CA ILE A 42 -3.34 -11.61 2.77
C ILE A 42 -3.88 -10.18 2.71
N ILE A 43 -4.41 -9.74 1.56
CA ILE A 43 -4.97 -8.40 1.40
C ILE A 43 -6.11 -8.17 2.39
N LYS A 44 -7.03 -9.13 2.55
CA LYS A 44 -8.11 -9.04 3.54
C LYS A 44 -7.56 -8.81 4.94
N VAL A 45 -6.54 -9.57 5.35
CA VAL A 45 -5.93 -9.44 6.69
C VAL A 45 -5.23 -8.10 6.87
N LEU A 46 -4.44 -7.65 5.89
CA LEU A 46 -3.73 -6.36 5.96
C LEU A 46 -4.71 -5.18 6.04
N VAL A 47 -5.76 -5.17 5.21
CA VAL A 47 -6.80 -4.14 5.25
C VAL A 47 -7.58 -4.20 6.57
N SER A 48 -7.91 -5.40 7.05
CA SER A 48 -8.59 -5.58 8.34
C SER A 48 -7.74 -5.05 9.50
N ARG A 49 -6.42 -5.29 9.47
CA ARG A 49 -5.51 -4.80 10.51
C ARG A 49 -5.41 -3.28 10.48
N ARG A 50 -5.29 -2.68 9.28
CA ARG A 50 -5.28 -1.21 9.12
C ARG A 50 -6.59 -0.58 9.59
N ALA A 51 -7.73 -1.20 9.32
CA ALA A 51 -9.03 -0.75 9.79
C ALA A 51 -9.31 -1.08 11.27
N GLY A 52 -8.49 -1.91 11.90
CA GLY A 52 -8.68 -2.40 13.28
C GLY A 52 -9.85 -3.37 13.46
N VAL A 53 -10.43 -3.90 12.38
CA VAL A 53 -11.68 -4.67 12.40
C VAL A 53 -11.63 -5.79 11.35
N PHE A 54 -12.05 -7.00 11.74
CA PHE A 54 -12.33 -8.09 10.82
C PHE A 54 -13.72 -7.93 10.20
N PRO A 55 -13.83 -7.94 8.86
CA PRO A 55 -15.13 -7.89 8.19
C PRO A 55 -15.89 -9.20 8.37
N PRO A 56 -17.24 -9.15 8.45
CA PRO A 56 -18.07 -10.33 8.59
C PRO A 56 -17.95 -11.24 7.36
N ASN A 57 -17.90 -12.56 7.60
CA ASN A 57 -18.05 -13.55 6.55
C ASN A 57 -19.51 -13.59 6.11
N LEU A 58 -19.70 -13.55 4.80
CA LEU A 58 -21.02 -13.60 4.19
C LEU A 58 -21.55 -15.05 4.18
N HIS A 59 -22.87 -15.18 4.04
CA HIS A 59 -23.57 -16.44 3.84
C HIS A 59 -23.46 -17.49 4.97
N PHE A 60 -22.89 -17.14 6.12
CA PHE A 60 -22.91 -18.00 7.30
C PHE A 60 -24.26 -17.89 8.03
N LYS A 61 -25.10 -18.92 7.91
CA LYS A 61 -26.43 -18.99 8.57
C LYS A 61 -26.49 -20.12 9.60
N THR A 62 -26.25 -21.34 9.14
CA THR A 62 -26.29 -22.56 9.96
C THR A 62 -24.90 -23.20 9.94
N PRO A 63 -24.30 -23.53 11.10
CA PRO A 63 -23.01 -24.21 11.13
C PRO A 63 -23.11 -25.61 10.51
N ASN A 64 -22.03 -26.08 9.88
CA ASN A 64 -21.97 -27.44 9.35
C ASN A 64 -22.05 -28.46 10.52
N PRO A 65 -23.04 -29.37 10.56
CA PRO A 65 -23.19 -30.38 11.61
C PRO A 65 -21.95 -31.28 11.79
N GLU A 66 -21.19 -31.51 10.73
CA GLU A 66 -20.01 -32.37 10.74
C GLU A 66 -18.77 -31.68 11.35
N CYS A 67 -18.81 -30.35 11.52
CA CYS A 67 -17.70 -29.59 12.06
C CYS A 67 -17.90 -29.32 13.56
N HIS A 68 -17.56 -30.30 14.39
CA HIS A 68 -17.72 -30.18 15.85
C HIS A 68 -16.99 -28.98 16.44
N ALA A 69 -15.82 -28.58 15.90
CA ALA A 69 -15.08 -27.42 16.37
C ALA A 69 -15.86 -26.09 16.25
N LEU A 70 -16.78 -25.98 15.28
CA LEU A 70 -17.68 -24.83 15.16
C LEU A 70 -18.85 -24.92 16.15
N ILE A 71 -19.39 -26.11 16.37
CA ILE A 71 -20.52 -26.34 17.28
C ILE A 71 -20.11 -26.14 18.74
N GLU A 72 -18.92 -26.65 19.11
CA GLU A 72 -18.33 -26.51 20.45
C GLU A 72 -17.77 -25.11 20.72
N GLY A 73 -17.70 -24.25 19.70
CA GLY A 73 -17.20 -22.88 19.83
C GLY A 73 -15.67 -22.74 19.93
N ARG A 74 -14.90 -23.82 19.66
CA ARG A 74 -13.43 -23.76 19.58
C ARG A 74 -12.96 -22.88 18.41
N ILE A 75 -13.72 -22.88 17.32
CA ILE A 75 -13.55 -21.97 16.19
C ILE A 75 -14.77 -21.07 16.12
N GLN A 76 -14.54 -19.76 16.10
CA GLN A 76 -15.61 -18.78 15.97
C GLN A 76 -15.56 -18.11 14.61
N ILE A 77 -16.67 -18.16 13.87
CA ILE A 77 -16.82 -17.43 12.61
C ILE A 77 -17.13 -15.97 12.91
N VAL A 78 -16.41 -15.06 12.24
CA VAL A 78 -16.70 -13.62 12.27
C VAL A 78 -17.98 -13.38 11.47
N THR A 79 -19.12 -13.20 12.14
CA THR A 79 -20.45 -12.97 11.52
C THR A 79 -20.89 -11.50 11.57
N LYS A 80 -20.22 -10.69 12.39
CA LYS A 80 -20.38 -9.25 12.50
C LYS A 80 -19.00 -8.61 12.43
N ALA A 81 -18.95 -7.31 12.16
CA ALA A 81 -17.69 -6.56 12.21
C ALA A 81 -17.09 -6.66 13.62
N THR A 82 -15.95 -7.33 13.75
CA THR A 82 -15.33 -7.66 15.05
C THR A 82 -13.98 -6.99 15.17
N THR A 83 -13.69 -6.33 16.30
CA THR A 83 -12.38 -5.72 16.55
C THR A 83 -11.24 -6.71 16.36
N PHE A 84 -10.22 -6.30 15.61
CA PHE A 84 -9.02 -7.10 15.41
C PHE A 84 -8.21 -7.14 16.72
N LYS A 85 -8.12 -8.32 17.34
CA LYS A 85 -7.36 -8.55 18.58
C LYS A 85 -6.18 -9.49 18.30
N GLY A 86 -5.06 -9.24 18.98
CA GLY A 86 -3.85 -10.05 18.87
C GLY A 86 -2.89 -9.60 17.74
N SER A 87 -1.70 -10.19 17.72
CA SER A 87 -0.65 -9.91 16.74
C SER A 87 -0.49 -11.00 15.68
N LEU A 88 -0.94 -12.23 15.94
CA LEU A 88 -0.70 -13.37 15.05
C LEU A 88 -1.92 -13.74 14.22
N VAL A 89 -1.73 -13.91 12.91
CA VAL A 89 -2.76 -14.36 11.97
C VAL A 89 -2.23 -15.46 11.07
N GLY A 90 -2.92 -16.61 11.05
CA GLY A 90 -2.67 -17.68 10.09
C GLY A 90 -3.49 -17.50 8.81
N ILE A 91 -2.89 -17.79 7.66
CA ILE A 91 -3.54 -17.76 6.35
C ILE A 91 -3.29 -19.10 5.65
N ASN A 92 -4.37 -19.73 5.20
CA ASN A 92 -4.34 -20.99 4.46
C ASN A 92 -4.59 -20.74 2.97
N CYS A 93 -3.86 -21.46 2.12
CA CYS A 93 -4.11 -21.54 0.68
C CYS A 93 -4.04 -23.01 0.26
N LEU A 94 -5.15 -23.55 -0.24
CA LEU A 94 -5.30 -24.96 -0.59
C LEU A 94 -5.62 -25.07 -2.09
N GLY A 95 -4.66 -25.55 -2.88
CA GLY A 95 -4.85 -25.76 -4.32
C GLY A 95 -5.58 -27.07 -4.60
N ILE A 96 -6.43 -27.09 -5.63
CA ILE A 96 -7.17 -28.29 -6.04
C ILE A 96 -6.26 -29.46 -6.45
N GLY A 97 -5.03 -29.16 -6.88
CA GLY A 97 -3.99 -30.16 -7.18
C GLY A 97 -3.31 -30.78 -5.95
N GLY A 98 -3.76 -30.46 -4.74
CA GLY A 98 -3.21 -30.99 -3.48
C GLY A 98 -2.04 -30.19 -2.92
N THR A 99 -1.57 -29.14 -3.60
CA THR A 99 -0.53 -28.23 -3.08
C THR A 99 -1.11 -27.35 -1.97
N LEU A 100 -0.51 -27.41 -0.79
CA LEU A 100 -0.94 -26.65 0.39
C LEU A 100 0.14 -25.65 0.79
N ALA A 101 -0.27 -24.43 1.15
CA ALA A 101 0.59 -23.43 1.74
C ALA A 101 -0.08 -22.82 2.98
N HIS A 102 0.72 -22.56 4.01
CA HIS A 102 0.31 -21.90 5.24
C HIS A 102 1.31 -20.81 5.60
N ILE A 103 0.81 -19.63 5.97
CA ILE A 103 1.63 -18.50 6.41
C ILE A 103 1.12 -18.02 7.76
N ILE A 104 2.05 -17.68 8.64
CA ILE A 104 1.79 -16.99 9.90
C ILE A 104 2.33 -15.57 9.76
N LEU A 105 1.45 -14.58 9.94
CA LEU A 105 1.80 -13.17 9.97
C LEU A 105 1.82 -12.68 11.42
N GLU A 106 2.84 -11.91 11.77
CA GLU A 106 2.93 -11.20 13.04
C GLU A 106 2.87 -9.70 12.82
N PHE A 107 1.99 -9.03 13.56
CA PHE A 107 1.87 -7.58 13.59
C PHE A 107 2.49 -7.01 14.87
N ASP A 108 3.54 -6.20 14.70
CA ASP A 108 4.22 -5.52 15.80
C ASP A 108 3.33 -4.40 16.38
N LEU A 109 2.69 -4.69 17.51
CA LEU A 109 1.86 -3.75 18.27
C LEU A 109 2.70 -2.70 19.01
N GLN A 110 3.97 -2.97 19.32
CA GLN A 110 4.82 -2.08 20.11
C GLN A 110 5.33 -0.91 19.28
N ARG A 111 5.71 -1.14 18.01
CA ARG A 111 6.05 -0.05 17.07
C ARG A 111 4.89 0.92 16.84
N GLU A 112 3.66 0.41 16.78
CA GLU A 112 2.45 1.21 16.57
C GLU A 112 2.12 2.06 17.81
N LEU A 113 2.27 1.52 19.02
CA LEU A 113 2.07 2.28 20.26
C LEU A 113 3.20 3.28 20.51
N ALA A 114 4.45 2.92 20.21
CA ALA A 114 5.61 3.81 20.36
C ALA A 114 5.52 5.03 19.43
N SER A 115 5.05 4.87 18.19
CA SER A 115 4.86 6.00 17.27
C SER A 115 3.75 6.95 17.71
N ILE A 116 2.68 6.44 18.35
CA ILE A 116 1.60 7.27 18.91
C ILE A 116 2.09 8.05 20.15
N ILE A 117 2.78 7.36 21.08
CA ILE A 117 3.31 7.98 22.31
C ILE A 117 4.36 9.05 21.96
N ASN A 118 5.30 8.74 21.05
CA ASN A 118 6.34 9.69 20.64
C ASN A 118 5.79 10.90 19.87
N ASN A 119 4.64 10.79 19.20
CA ASN A 119 3.97 11.93 18.57
C ASN A 119 3.18 12.79 19.59
N SER A 120 2.78 12.23 20.74
CA SER A 120 2.13 13.00 21.81
C SER A 120 3.12 13.79 22.65
N ASP A 121 4.35 13.27 22.80
CA ASP A 121 5.45 13.94 23.48
C ASP A 121 6.30 14.76 22.48
N ASN A 122 5.78 15.91 22.06
CA ASN A 122 6.53 16.96 21.34
C ASN A 122 7.68 17.58 22.20
N SER A 123 8.26 16.85 23.16
CA SER A 123 9.25 17.37 24.11
C SER A 123 10.47 16.47 24.41
N ARG A 124 10.60 15.26 23.86
CA ARG A 124 11.76 14.41 24.19
C ARG A 124 12.55 13.89 22.98
N ILE A 125 13.65 14.61 22.76
CA ILE A 125 14.84 14.20 22.03
C ILE A 125 15.35 12.88 22.61
N THR A 126 15.36 11.80 21.82
CA THR A 126 16.20 10.64 22.10
C THR A 126 17.25 10.52 21.01
N THR A 127 18.49 10.77 21.41
CA THR A 127 19.70 10.64 20.61
C THR A 127 20.16 9.18 20.66
N ASP A 128 19.88 8.38 19.63
CA ASP A 128 20.57 7.11 19.39
C ASP A 128 21.48 7.22 18.17
N MET A 129 22.73 7.64 18.46
CA MET A 129 23.84 7.63 17.51
C MET A 129 24.35 6.19 17.27
N GLN A 130 23.54 5.29 16.70
CA GLN A 130 23.99 4.02 16.06
C GLN A 130 22.77 3.20 15.56
N GLY A 131 22.11 3.65 14.50
CA GLY A 131 20.98 2.90 13.93
C GLY A 131 20.22 3.66 12.85
N TRP A 132 20.73 3.65 11.63
CA TRP A 132 19.98 3.88 10.40
C TRP A 132 19.00 5.08 10.33
N ARG A 133 19.54 6.31 10.21
CA ARG A 133 18.91 7.50 9.56
C ARG A 133 17.40 7.73 9.76
N SER A 134 16.83 7.39 10.91
CA SER A 134 15.51 7.83 11.34
C SER A 134 15.66 9.11 12.15
N GLY A 135 15.12 10.21 11.61
CA GLY A 135 14.91 11.44 12.37
C GLY A 135 16.10 12.41 12.34
N ILE A 136 16.17 13.22 11.28
CA ILE A 136 16.67 14.57 11.50
C ILE A 136 15.55 15.33 12.21
N CYS A 137 15.65 15.42 13.54
CA CYS A 137 14.84 16.30 14.35
C CYS A 137 15.40 17.72 14.23
N PHE A 138 14.90 18.50 13.27
CA PHE A 138 15.05 19.95 13.29
C PHE A 138 13.93 20.54 14.14
N THR A 139 14.19 20.73 15.44
CA THR A 139 13.43 21.70 16.25
C THR A 139 14.02 23.09 16.00
N SER A 140 13.78 23.67 14.83
CA SER A 140 14.12 25.08 14.60
C SER A 140 13.46 25.59 13.32
N ALA A 141 12.54 26.56 13.49
CA ALA A 141 11.95 27.36 12.42
C ALA A 141 11.51 26.57 11.18
N ALA A 142 10.26 26.07 11.22
CA ALA A 142 9.34 26.31 10.11
C ALA A 142 9.96 26.13 8.69
N ILE A 143 10.45 24.94 8.37
CA ILE A 143 10.97 24.63 7.03
C ILE A 143 9.79 24.15 6.18
N PRO A 144 9.51 24.77 5.03
CA PRO A 144 8.44 24.31 4.17
C PRO A 144 8.75 22.90 3.64
N THR A 145 7.76 22.03 3.64
CA THR A 145 7.92 20.65 3.17
C THR A 145 7.48 20.54 1.72
N LEU A 146 8.34 19.96 0.88
CA LEU A 146 8.06 19.72 -0.54
C LEU A 146 7.26 18.42 -0.71
N LEU A 147 6.16 18.48 -1.44
CA LEU A 147 5.36 17.32 -1.85
C LEU A 147 5.48 17.13 -3.35
N PRO A 148 6.39 16.26 -3.82
CA PRO A 148 6.48 15.91 -5.24
C PRO A 148 5.42 14.86 -5.60
N ALA A 149 4.84 14.98 -6.78
CA ALA A 149 3.96 13.98 -7.37
C ALA A 149 4.28 13.79 -8.85
N SER A 150 4.07 12.59 -9.35
CA SER A 150 4.34 12.22 -10.74
C SER A 150 3.33 11.17 -11.18
N GLY A 151 2.88 11.23 -12.43
CA GLY A 151 1.84 10.35 -12.95
C GLY A 151 1.77 10.31 -14.47
N ARG A 152 0.89 9.45 -14.98
CA ARG A 152 0.62 9.29 -16.41
C ARG A 152 -0.35 10.34 -16.98
N THR A 153 -1.08 11.05 -16.12
CA THR A 153 -2.00 12.12 -16.50
C THR A 153 -1.94 13.25 -15.49
N ASN A 154 -2.41 14.45 -15.85
CA ASN A 154 -2.49 15.58 -14.93
C ASN A 154 -3.41 15.27 -13.74
N GLU A 155 -4.53 14.58 -13.98
CA GLU A 155 -5.49 14.22 -12.92
C GLU A 155 -4.89 13.26 -11.89
N ALA A 156 -3.99 12.37 -12.31
CA ALA A 156 -3.28 11.49 -11.39
C ALA A 156 -2.32 12.27 -10.48
N VAL A 157 -1.63 13.28 -11.03
CA VAL A 157 -0.77 14.18 -10.26
C VAL A 157 -1.61 14.99 -9.27
N ASP A 158 -2.73 15.56 -9.71
CA ASP A 158 -3.68 16.28 -8.84
C ASP A 158 -4.20 15.41 -7.71
N TYR A 159 -4.57 14.16 -8.01
CA TYR A 159 -5.03 13.21 -7.01
C TYR A 159 -3.97 12.97 -5.93
N PHE A 160 -2.72 12.69 -6.33
CA PHE A 160 -1.64 12.44 -5.38
C PHE A 160 -1.30 13.69 -4.54
N LEU A 161 -1.27 14.88 -5.15
CA LEU A 161 -1.07 16.13 -4.41
C LEU A 161 -2.21 16.37 -3.42
N ASN A 162 -3.46 16.16 -3.82
CA ASN A 162 -4.62 16.29 -2.95
C ASN A 162 -4.61 15.31 -1.78
N GLU A 163 -4.27 14.04 -2.02
CA GLU A 163 -4.13 13.04 -0.95
C GLU A 163 -2.94 13.34 -0.03
N ALA A 164 -1.83 13.86 -0.58
CA ALA A 164 -0.69 14.33 0.19
C ALA A 164 -1.04 15.52 1.08
N MET A 165 -1.85 16.46 0.60
CA MET A 165 -2.33 17.57 1.42
C MET A 165 -3.21 17.10 2.57
N LYS A 166 -4.15 16.17 2.32
CA LYS A 166 -5.01 15.58 3.38
C LYS A 166 -4.20 14.87 4.46
N ASN A 167 -3.11 14.20 4.08
CA ASN A 167 -2.26 13.42 4.97
C ASN A 167 -0.95 14.12 5.34
N SER A 168 -0.87 15.45 5.16
CA SER A 168 0.36 16.25 5.32
C SER A 168 0.96 16.21 6.73
N HIS A 169 0.13 15.96 7.75
CA HIS A 169 0.55 15.78 9.14
C HIS A 169 1.33 14.47 9.36
N ASN A 170 1.19 13.48 8.48
CA ASN A 170 1.87 12.19 8.58
C ASN A 170 3.21 12.23 7.85
N LYS A 171 4.30 12.44 8.61
CA LYS A 171 5.66 12.54 8.08
C LYS A 171 6.12 11.29 7.34
N ASP A 172 5.71 10.10 7.78
CA ASP A 172 6.07 8.84 7.13
C ASP A 172 5.42 8.72 5.74
N PHE A 173 4.15 9.13 5.64
CA PHE A 173 3.45 9.18 4.36
C PHE A 173 4.10 10.15 3.38
N VAL A 174 4.42 11.36 3.85
CA VAL A 174 5.10 12.37 3.04
C VAL A 174 6.49 11.90 2.60
N GLY A 175 7.27 11.31 3.51
CA GLY A 175 8.58 10.75 3.19
C GLY A 175 8.51 9.60 2.19
N LEU A 176 7.47 8.76 2.27
CA LEU A 176 7.24 7.68 1.30
C LEU A 176 6.96 8.26 -0.09
N LEU A 177 6.11 9.27 -0.21
CA LEU A 177 5.82 9.95 -1.48
C LEU A 177 7.08 10.58 -2.09
N GLN A 178 7.87 11.29 -1.27
CA GLN A 178 9.15 11.86 -1.70
C GLN A 178 10.11 10.78 -2.20
N ASN A 179 10.16 9.62 -1.54
CA ASN A 179 11.00 8.50 -1.95
C ASN A 179 10.55 7.87 -3.26
N ILE A 180 9.24 7.77 -3.52
CA ILE A 180 8.69 7.23 -4.78
C ILE A 180 9.13 8.10 -5.97
N VAL A 181 9.07 9.43 -5.81
CA VAL A 181 9.38 10.38 -6.89
C VAL A 181 10.87 10.73 -6.96
N ARG A 182 11.71 10.10 -6.12
CA ARG A 182 13.15 10.36 -6.07
C ARG A 182 13.88 9.99 -7.37
N SER A 183 13.35 9.02 -8.11
CA SER A 183 13.87 8.60 -9.41
C SER A 183 12.84 8.88 -10.51
N VAL A 184 13.32 9.11 -11.73
CA VAL A 184 12.45 9.20 -12.91
C VAL A 184 11.72 7.88 -13.08
N VAL A 185 10.39 7.92 -13.04
CA VAL A 185 9.54 6.76 -13.29
C VAL A 185 9.22 6.73 -14.79
N PRO A 186 9.65 5.69 -15.53
CA PRO A 186 9.36 5.60 -16.96
C PRO A 186 7.85 5.73 -17.24
N ARG A 187 7.49 6.46 -18.30
CA ARG A 187 6.11 6.73 -18.74
C ARG A 187 5.29 7.64 -17.81
N HIS A 188 5.88 8.24 -16.79
CA HIS A 188 5.23 9.35 -16.08
C HIS A 188 5.45 10.66 -16.83
N GLU A 189 4.57 10.94 -17.78
CA GLU A 189 4.66 12.14 -18.62
C GLU A 189 4.29 13.44 -17.89
N PHE A 190 3.75 13.36 -16.67
CA PHE A 190 3.33 14.52 -15.89
C PHE A 190 3.99 14.52 -14.52
N ALA A 191 4.43 15.70 -14.08
CA ALA A 191 4.97 15.91 -12.76
C ALA A 191 4.50 17.26 -12.20
N GLY A 192 4.36 17.30 -10.87
CA GLY A 192 4.02 18.51 -10.16
C GLY A 192 4.49 18.48 -8.73
N TYR A 193 4.39 19.61 -8.05
CA TYR A 193 4.73 19.69 -6.64
C TYR A 193 3.89 20.73 -5.89
N ALA A 194 3.73 20.50 -4.59
CA ALA A 194 3.16 21.44 -3.65
C ALA A 194 4.17 21.76 -2.54
N LEU A 195 4.15 22.99 -2.03
CA LEU A 195 4.87 23.37 -0.81
C LEU A 195 3.88 23.46 0.35
N ILE A 196 4.20 22.75 1.43
CA ILE A 196 3.55 22.91 2.72
C ILE A 196 4.30 24.00 3.47
N LYS A 197 3.68 25.17 3.62
CA LYS A 197 4.25 26.23 4.44
C LYS A 197 4.21 25.83 5.92
N PRO A 198 5.09 26.40 6.74
CA PRO A 198 5.10 26.13 8.17
C PRO A 198 3.85 26.59 8.92
N SER A 199 3.12 27.55 8.35
CA SER A 199 1.80 27.99 8.79
C SER A 199 0.71 26.94 8.57
N GLY A 200 1.00 25.84 7.86
CA GLY A 200 0.03 24.85 7.41
C GLY A 200 -0.69 25.25 6.11
N GLU A 201 -0.37 26.41 5.54
CA GLU A 201 -0.88 26.83 4.23
C GLU A 201 -0.17 26.07 3.09
N PHE A 202 -0.89 25.80 2.01
CA PHE A 202 -0.37 25.06 0.86
C PHE A 202 -0.31 25.96 -0.38
N GLU A 203 0.70 25.71 -1.22
CA GLU A 203 0.82 26.36 -2.52
C GLU A 203 1.17 25.30 -3.57
N ILE A 204 0.30 25.14 -4.58
CA ILE A 204 0.57 24.28 -5.75
C ILE A 204 1.27 25.16 -6.78
N ILE A 205 2.52 24.83 -7.10
CA ILE A 205 3.40 25.80 -7.78
C ILE A 205 3.68 25.42 -9.24
N SER A 206 3.63 24.14 -9.62
CA SER A 206 3.93 23.76 -11.01
C SER A 206 3.30 22.42 -11.38
N GLN A 207 2.74 22.37 -12.58
CA GLN A 207 2.42 21.16 -13.33
C GLN A 207 3.03 21.31 -14.71
N LYS A 208 3.90 20.37 -15.11
CA LYS A 208 4.47 20.36 -16.45
C LYS A 208 4.35 18.96 -17.03
N GLN A 209 4.00 18.91 -18.31
CA GLN A 209 4.28 17.75 -19.14
C GLN A 209 5.81 17.63 -19.23
N GLN A 210 6.37 16.49 -18.84
CA GLN A 210 7.77 16.16 -19.07
C GLN A 210 7.96 15.96 -20.58
N GLU A 211 8.11 17.07 -21.32
CA GLU A 211 8.71 16.99 -22.66
C GLU A 211 10.13 16.44 -22.50
N THR A 212 10.39 15.31 -23.17
CA THR A 212 11.65 14.59 -23.34
C THR A 212 12.89 15.24 -22.70
N LEU A 213 13.08 15.08 -21.39
CA LEU A 213 14.36 15.39 -20.73
C LEU A 213 15.18 14.11 -20.61
N VAL A 214 15.63 13.60 -21.75
CA VAL A 214 16.90 12.88 -21.82
C VAL A 214 18.00 13.95 -21.92
N SER A 215 18.17 14.72 -20.85
CA SER A 215 19.39 15.45 -20.49
C SER A 215 19.09 16.38 -19.31
N THR A 216 20.02 16.41 -18.36
CA THR A 216 20.16 17.43 -17.30
C THR A 216 19.07 17.48 -16.20
N TRP A 217 19.11 16.48 -15.31
CA TRP A 217 19.05 16.75 -13.86
C TRP A 217 20.44 16.53 -13.26
N THR A 218 21.46 17.23 -13.78
CA THR A 218 22.71 17.42 -13.04
C THR A 218 22.49 18.61 -12.13
N TYR A 219 22.59 18.38 -10.83
CA TYR A 219 22.79 19.44 -9.85
C TYR A 219 24.09 20.14 -10.22
N ASP A 220 24.00 21.37 -10.73
CA ASP A 220 25.15 22.29 -10.67
C ASP A 220 25.21 22.83 -9.24
N ILE A 221 26.11 22.24 -8.45
CA ILE A 221 26.69 22.81 -7.24
C ILE A 221 28.14 23.16 -7.55
#